data_AF-A0A8F5APB4-F1
#
_entry.id   AF-A0A8F5APB4-F1
#
_cell.length_a   1.000
_cell.length_b   1.000
_cell.length_c   1.000
_cell.angle_alpha   90.00
_cell.angle_beta   90.00
_cell.angle_gamma   90.00
#
_symmetry.space_group_name_H-M   'P 1'
#
loop_
_entity.id
_entity.type
_entity.pdbx_description
1 polymer ?
#
loop_
_entity_poly.entity_id
_entity_poly.type
_entity_poly.pdbx_seq_one_letter_code
_entity_poly.pdbx_strand_id
1 'polypeptide(L)'
;MENIFKLALETGRFEPPQDFNPLDFEIRDIMNFIIYFIKVFLRQYYWILTLRLSIQWFPNINPYIHPIYTLIFSTEFFLKQFKNLLPIILGMDMSAMCAFLCLEWIIRTLDSINFT
;
A
#
# COMPACT_ATOMS: atom_id res chain seq x y z
N MET A 1 31.83 13.96 -29.83
CA MET A 1 31.34 13.57 -28.49
C MET A 1 32.37 12.70 -27.77
N GLU A 2 32.90 11.63 -28.38
CA GLU A 2 33.95 10.78 -27.76
C GLU A 2 35.22 11.54 -27.33
N ASN A 3 35.71 12.48 -28.14
CA ASN A 3 36.94 13.22 -27.82
C ASN A 3 36.82 14.11 -26.58
N ILE A 4 35.61 14.63 -26.31
CA ILE A 4 35.37 15.49 -25.15
C ILE A 4 35.34 14.64 -23.88
N PHE A 5 34.79 13.43 -23.98
CA PHE A 5 34.74 12.47 -22.88
C PHE A 5 36.14 11.96 -22.49
N LYS A 6 36.99 11.64 -23.47
CA LYS A 6 38.40 11.32 -23.23
C LYS A 6 39.16 12.48 -22.57
N LEU A 7 38.92 13.72 -23.03
CA LEU A 7 39.58 14.92 -22.49
C LEU A 7 39.17 15.21 -21.04
N ALA A 8 37.92 14.90 -20.67
CA ALA A 8 37.42 15.05 -19.30
C ALA A 8 38.00 14.01 -18.33
N LEU A 9 38.18 12.76 -18.79
CA LEU A 9 38.85 11.70 -18.01
C LEU A 9 40.33 11.99 -17.81
N GLU A 10 41.00 12.47 -18.86
CA GLU A 10 42.44 12.76 -18.83
C GLU A 10 42.79 14.00 -17.98
N THR A 11 41.83 14.90 -17.77
CA THR A 11 42.00 16.11 -16.93
C THR A 11 41.66 15.89 -15.45
N GLY A 12 41.32 14.66 -15.02
CA GLY A 12 40.99 14.35 -13.62
C GLY A 12 39.82 15.16 -13.07
N ARG A 13 39.06 15.86 -13.92
CA ARG A 13 37.97 16.77 -13.52
C ARG A 13 36.68 16.05 -13.15
N PHE A 14 36.65 14.72 -13.31
CA PHE A 14 35.53 13.88 -12.94
C PHE A 14 36.00 12.89 -11.88
N GLU A 15 36.15 13.36 -10.65
CA GLU A 15 36.20 12.48 -9.49
C GLU A 15 34.76 12.05 -9.21
N PRO A 16 34.41 10.76 -9.32
CA PRO A 16 33.13 10.29 -8.79
C PRO A 16 33.08 10.65 -7.29
N PRO A 17 31.87 10.86 -6.70
CA PRO A 17 31.74 11.06 -5.27
C PRO A 17 32.55 9.97 -4.55
N GLN A 18 33.42 10.35 -3.60
CA GLN A 18 34.42 9.44 -3.05
C GLN A 18 33.82 8.23 -2.31
N ASP A 19 32.51 8.22 -2.09
CA ASP A 19 31.71 7.19 -1.44
C ASP A 19 30.66 6.52 -2.37
N PHE A 20 30.64 6.83 -3.67
CA PHE A 20 29.66 6.26 -4.60
C PHE A 20 29.82 4.74 -4.69
N ASN A 21 28.92 3.99 -4.06
CA ASN A 21 28.86 2.55 -4.18
C ASN A 21 27.66 2.15 -5.06
N PRO A 22 27.87 1.68 -6.29
CA PRO A 22 26.76 1.33 -7.18
C PRO A 22 25.80 0.29 -6.56
N LEU A 23 26.26 -0.54 -5.62
CA LEU A 23 25.42 -1.47 -4.88
C LEU A 23 24.45 -0.79 -3.91
N ASP A 24 24.80 0.37 -3.32
CA ASP A 24 23.90 1.11 -2.44
C ASP A 24 22.72 1.69 -3.21
N PHE A 25 22.98 2.16 -4.44
CA PHE A 25 21.97 2.67 -5.35
C PHE A 25 20.95 1.57 -5.72
N GLU A 26 21.43 0.39 -6.10
CA GLU A 26 20.55 -0.74 -6.47
C GLU A 26 19.68 -1.21 -5.30
N ILE A 27 20.24 -1.33 -4.08
CA ILE A 27 19.50 -1.77 -2.90
C ILE A 27 18.40 -0.74 -2.54
N ARG A 28 18.72 0.55 -2.58
CA ARG A 28 17.77 1.63 -2.27
C ARG A 28 16.58 1.61 -3.23
N ASP A 29 16.83 1.44 -4.52
CA ASP A 29 15.78 1.40 -5.53
C ASP A 29 14.86 0.19 -5.37
N ILE A 30 15.43 -0.98 -5.07
CA ILE A 30 14.66 -2.20 -4.79
C ILE A 30 13.78 -2.01 -3.54
N MET A 31 14.32 -1.43 -2.47
CA MET A 31 13.55 -1.16 -1.24
C MET A 31 12.39 -0.20 -1.50
N ASN A 32 12.65 0.88 -2.23
CA ASN A 32 11.62 1.87 -2.59
C ASN A 32 10.52 1.24 -3.45
N PHE A 33 10.88 0.38 -4.40
CA PHE A 33 9.93 -0.37 -5.21
C PHE A 33 9.05 -1.29 -4.35
N ILE A 34 9.63 -2.09 -3.45
CA ILE A 34 8.87 -2.98 -2.57
C ILE A 34 7.85 -2.19 -1.73
N ILE A 35 8.27 -1.08 -1.14
CA ILE A 35 7.41 -0.22 -0.33
C ILE A 35 6.29 0.39 -1.16
N TYR A 36 6.59 0.82 -2.39
CA TYR A 36 5.59 1.31 -3.33
C TYR A 36 4.54 0.24 -3.64
N PHE A 37 4.95 -0.99 -3.94
CA PHE A 37 4.02 -2.09 -4.20
C PHE A 37 3.10 -2.35 -3.01
N ILE A 38 3.66 -2.45 -1.80
CA ILE A 38 2.88 -2.65 -0.57
C ILE A 38 1.86 -1.52 -0.40
N LYS A 39 2.26 -0.26 -0.60
CA LYS A 39 1.35 0.89 -0.54
C LYS A 39 0.18 0.78 -1.52
N VAL A 40 0.45 0.40 -2.77
CA VAL A 40 -0.60 0.24 -3.79
C VAL A 40 -1.56 -0.88 -3.39
N PHE A 41 -1.07 -2.03 -2.91
CA PHE A 41 -1.92 -3.12 -2.46
C PHE A 41 -2.83 -2.73 -1.29
N LEU A 42 -2.29 -2.06 -0.27
CA LEU A 42 -3.09 -1.60 0.88
C LEU A 42 -4.15 -0.58 0.46
N ARG A 43 -3.80 0.35 -0.42
CA ARG A 43 -4.74 1.35 -0.96
C ARG A 43 -5.83 0.69 -1.79
N GLN A 44 -5.49 -0.31 -2.60
CA GLN A 44 -6.48 -1.10 -3.33
C GLN A 44 -7.42 -1.83 -2.38
N TYR A 45 -6.90 -2.40 -1.29
CA TYR A 45 -7.70 -3.08 -0.28
C TYR A 45 -8.67 -2.14 0.46
N TYR A 46 -8.24 -0.89 0.73
CA TYR A 46 -9.10 0.16 1.28
C TYR A 46 -10.35 0.42 0.40
N TRP A 47 -10.14 0.50 -0.91
CA TRP A 47 -11.24 0.68 -1.86
C TRP A 47 -12.18 -0.52 -1.90
N ILE A 48 -11.65 -1.74 -1.82
CA ILE A 48 -12.44 -2.98 -1.75
C ILE A 48 -13.35 -3.00 -0.51
N LEU A 49 -12.82 -2.64 0.66
CA LEU A 49 -13.63 -2.52 1.88
C LEU A 49 -14.70 -1.44 1.76
N THR A 50 -14.38 -0.33 1.11
CA THR A 50 -15.33 0.78 0.89
C THR A 50 -16.49 0.30 0.04
N LEU A 51 -16.17 -0.40 -1.05
CA LEU A 51 -17.16 -1.00 -1.94
C LEU A 51 -18.05 -2.02 -1.21
N ARG A 52 -17.48 -2.87 -0.33
CA ARG A 52 -18.25 -3.80 0.51
C ARG A 52 -19.24 -3.07 1.42
N LEU A 53 -18.79 -2.01 2.12
CA LEU A 53 -19.65 -1.20 2.97
C LEU A 53 -20.79 -0.56 2.17
N SER A 54 -20.48 0.01 1.01
CA SER A 54 -21.49 0.60 0.13
C SER A 54 -22.54 -0.43 -0.29
N ILE A 55 -22.13 -1.64 -0.69
CA ILE A 55 -23.05 -2.72 -1.06
C ILE A 55 -23.95 -3.13 0.11
N GLN A 56 -23.38 -3.27 1.31
CA GLN A 56 -24.12 -3.69 2.50
C GLN A 56 -25.22 -2.68 2.91
N TRP A 57 -25.07 -1.42 2.53
CA TRP A 57 -26.08 -0.38 2.77
C TRP A 57 -27.27 -0.46 1.80
N PHE A 58 -27.18 -1.21 0.69
CA PHE A 58 -28.30 -1.42 -0.21
C PHE A 58 -29.11 -2.66 0.20
N PRO A 59 -30.33 -2.51 0.74
CA PRO A 59 -31.11 -3.63 1.28
C PRO A 59 -31.62 -4.62 0.22
N ASN A 60 -31.57 -4.27 -1.07
CA ASN A 60 -32.12 -5.07 -2.17
C ASN A 60 -31.05 -5.84 -2.97
N ILE A 61 -29.79 -5.83 -2.53
CA ILE A 61 -28.72 -6.57 -3.22
C ILE A 61 -28.60 -7.97 -2.61
N ASN A 62 -28.72 -9.00 -3.45
CA ASN A 62 -28.51 -10.38 -3.02
C ASN A 62 -26.99 -10.66 -2.82
N PRO A 63 -26.52 -10.91 -1.59
CA PRO A 63 -25.10 -11.10 -1.29
C PRO A 63 -24.53 -12.43 -1.81
N TYR A 64 -25.40 -13.37 -2.21
CA TYR A 64 -24.99 -14.68 -2.74
C TYR A 64 -24.76 -14.67 -4.25
N ILE A 65 -24.89 -13.52 -4.91
CA ILE A 65 -24.52 -13.38 -6.31
C ILE A 65 -22.98 -13.28 -6.41
N HIS A 66 -22.36 -14.13 -7.22
CA HIS A 66 -20.96 -13.94 -7.64
C HIS A 66 -20.94 -12.73 -8.59
N PRO A 67 -20.20 -11.62 -8.36
CA PRO A 67 -18.90 -11.44 -7.68
C PRO A 67 -18.95 -10.86 -6.25
N ILE A 68 -20.15 -10.56 -5.74
CA ILE A 68 -20.35 -9.92 -4.43
C ILE A 68 -19.99 -10.90 -3.31
N TYR A 69 -20.33 -12.17 -3.46
CA TYR A 69 -19.95 -13.20 -2.50
C TYR A 69 -18.43 -13.27 -2.30
N THR A 70 -17.65 -13.21 -3.39
CA THR A 70 -16.18 -13.24 -3.34
C THR A 70 -15.62 -11.99 -2.66
N LEU A 71 -16.23 -10.83 -2.91
CA LEU A 71 -15.87 -9.57 -2.24
C LEU A 71 -16.10 -9.66 -0.72
N ILE A 72 -17.27 -10.17 -0.31
CA ILE A 72 -17.59 -10.37 1.10
C ILE A 72 -16.61 -11.38 1.70
N PHE A 73 -16.42 -12.54 1.08
CA PHE A 73 -15.52 -13.57 1.59
C PHE A 73 -14.08 -13.08 1.79
N SER A 74 -13.53 -12.32 0.83
CA SER A 74 -12.17 -11.77 0.92
C SER A 74 -12.01 -10.69 2.00
N THR A 75 -13.05 -9.87 2.22
CA THR A 75 -13.03 -8.83 3.25
C THR A 75 -13.34 -9.37 4.65
N GLU A 76 -14.16 -10.43 4.74
CA GLU A 76 -14.53 -11.07 6.00
C GLU A 76 -13.33 -11.67 6.74
N PHE A 77 -12.31 -12.18 6.04
CA PHE A 77 -11.09 -12.70 6.69
C PHE A 77 -10.41 -11.64 7.57
N PHE A 78 -10.36 -10.40 7.09
CA PHE A 78 -9.79 -9.26 7.81
C PHE A 78 -10.74 -8.73 8.89
N LEU A 79 -12.02 -8.53 8.55
CA LEU A 79 -13.02 -8.01 9.49
C LEU A 79 -13.27 -8.95 10.67
N LYS A 80 -13.15 -10.26 10.48
CA LYS A 80 -13.29 -11.27 11.55
C LYS A 80 -12.34 -11.02 12.72
N GLN A 81 -11.17 -10.42 12.49
CA GLN A 81 -10.22 -10.08 13.55
C GLN A 81 -10.76 -8.96 14.46
N PHE A 82 -11.59 -8.07 13.92
CA PHE A 82 -12.19 -6.94 14.64
C PHE A 82 -13.61 -7.24 15.17
N LYS A 83 -14.31 -8.23 14.59
CA LYS A 83 -15.70 -8.60 14.96
C LYS A 83 -15.85 -9.03 16.42
N ASN A 84 -14.85 -9.69 16.99
CA ASN A 84 -14.88 -10.10 18.39
C ASN A 84 -14.45 -8.99 19.35
N LEU A 85 -13.88 -7.90 18.82
CA LEU A 85 -13.36 -6.80 19.61
C LEU A 85 -14.44 -5.75 19.91
N LEU A 86 -15.39 -5.55 18.99
CA LEU A 86 -16.42 -4.52 19.10
C LEU A 86 -17.83 -5.11 18.95
N PRO A 87 -18.77 -4.80 19.86
CA PRO A 87 -20.16 -5.18 19.70
C PRO A 87 -20.82 -4.43 18.54
N ILE A 88 -21.86 -5.02 17.96
CA ILE A 88 -22.71 -4.36 16.95
C ILE A 88 -23.50 -3.27 17.68
N ILE A 89 -23.23 -2.01 17.36
CA ILE A 89 -23.91 -0.85 17.94
C ILE A 89 -24.81 -0.22 16.88
N LEU A 90 -26.10 -0.03 17.20
CA LEU A 90 -27.10 0.60 16.32
C LEU A 90 -27.30 -0.08 14.94
N GLY A 91 -27.05 -1.38 14.84
CA GLY A 91 -27.15 -2.11 13.56
C GLY A 91 -26.04 -1.75 12.56
N MET A 92 -25.08 -0.90 12.95
CA MET A 92 -23.90 -0.57 12.17
C MET A 92 -22.74 -1.49 12.54
N ASP A 93 -21.97 -1.89 11.53
CA ASP A 93 -20.81 -2.75 11.68
C ASP A 93 -19.60 -1.93 12.20
N MET A 94 -19.51 -1.76 13.52
CA MET A 94 -18.39 -1.05 14.17
C MET A 94 -17.03 -1.72 13.91
N SER A 95 -17.04 -3.03 13.62
CA SER A 95 -15.82 -3.76 13.27
C SER A 95 -15.21 -3.21 11.97
N ALA A 96 -16.04 -2.80 11.01
CA ALA A 96 -15.59 -2.19 9.77
C ALA A 96 -14.91 -0.83 10.05
N MET A 97 -15.51 0.02 10.88
CA MET A 97 -14.92 1.32 11.23
C MET A 97 -13.52 1.20 11.84
N CYS A 98 -13.34 0.26 12.78
CA CYS A 98 -12.03 0.00 13.39
C CYS A 98 -11.03 -0.51 12.35
N ALA A 99 -11.47 -1.40 11.46
CA ALA A 99 -10.66 -1.93 10.38
C ALA A 99 -10.18 -0.83 9.41
N PHE A 100 -11.05 0.14 9.08
CA PHE A 100 -10.69 1.33 8.28
C PHE A 100 -9.65 2.19 8.98
N LEU A 101 -9.84 2.47 10.27
CA LEU A 101 -8.90 3.29 11.03
C LEU A 101 -7.53 2.63 11.10
N CYS A 102 -7.49 1.32 11.36
CA CYS A 102 -6.25 0.54 11.39
C CYS A 102 -5.55 0.54 10.02
N LEU A 103 -6.29 0.29 8.94
CA LEU A 103 -5.74 0.27 7.59
C LEU A 103 -5.18 1.64 7.18
N GLU A 104 -5.92 2.72 7.43
CA GLU A 104 -5.48 4.09 7.15
C GLU A 104 -4.23 4.46 7.96
N TRP A 105 -4.17 4.04 9.23
CA TRP A 105 -3.01 4.27 10.07
C TRP A 105 -1.75 3.57 9.54
N ILE A 106 -1.88 2.32 9.07
CA ILE A 106 -0.79 1.57 8.45
C ILE A 106 -0.33 2.27 7.16
N ILE A 107 -1.27 2.68 6.29
CA ILE A 107 -0.94 3.37 5.03
C ILE A 107 -0.17 4.66 5.31
N ARG A 108 -0.65 5.49 6.26
CA ARG A 108 0.03 6.74 6.63
C ARG A 108 1.42 6.52 7.19
N THR A 109 1.58 5.50 8.03
CA THR A 109 2.89 5.14 8.57
C THR A 109 3.83 4.73 7.45
N LEU A 110 3.34 3.94 6.49
CA LEU A 110 4.12 3.49 5.33
C LEU A 110 4.44 4.63 4.35
N ASP A 111 3.56 5.63 4.25
CA ASP A 111 3.80 6.86 3.47
C ASP A 111 4.84 7.76 4.13
N SER A 112 4.92 7.77 5.47
CA SER A 112 5.92 8.54 6.21
C SER A 112 7.34 7.99 6.05
N ILE A 113 7.47 6.71 5.72
CA ILE A 113 8.77 6.06 5.47
C ILE A 113 9.20 6.44 4.06
N ASN A 114 10.16 7.36 3.96
CA ASN A 114 10.79 7.76 2.72
C ASN A 114 12.30 7.59 2.85
N PHE A 115 12.88 6.70 2.04
CA PHE A 115 14.31 6.47 2.01
C PHE A 115 14.93 7.41 0.96
N THR A 116 15.23 8.63 1.41
CA THR A 116 16.03 9.62 0.65
C THR A 116 17.48 9.19 0.56
#